data_AF-A0A9E4M6S1-F1
#
_entry.id   AF-A0A9E4M6S1-F1
#
_cell.length_a   1.000
_cell.length_b   1.000
_cell.length_c   1.000
_cell.angle_alpha   90.00
_cell.angle_beta   90.00
_cell.angle_gamma   90.00
#
_symmetry.space_group_name_H-M   'P 1'
#
loop_
_entity.id
_entity.type
_entity.pdbx_description
1 polymer ?
#
loop_
_entity_poly.entity_id
_entity_poly.type
_entity_poly.pdbx_seq_one_letter_code
_entity_poly.pdbx_strand_id
1 'polypeptide(L)'
;TAKLSPAQHRRLDEILGWSAEMYNACLESWKGSYAWWREHNPGVDAKFPRDRNLSRYDLMRMFTQVRGEDDRWAGLDTKVGRGVICRFDRTRKAFYDRCNTARKAGFPRFKSRRRWPSIEIPNASASMVRAPGEGGRWWRLR
;
A
#
# COMPACT_ATOMS: atom_id res chain seq x y z
N THR A 1 -23.92 7.69 -17.66
CA THR A 1 -22.76 7.17 -16.90
C THR A 1 -22.66 5.68 -17.14
N ALA A 2 -21.59 5.19 -17.77
CA ALA A 2 -21.45 3.75 -18.01
C ALA A 2 -21.39 3.02 -16.66
N LYS A 3 -22.31 2.08 -16.44
CA LYS A 3 -22.33 1.24 -15.23
C LYS A 3 -21.34 0.10 -15.40
N LEU A 4 -20.55 -0.19 -14.36
CA LEU A 4 -19.65 -1.34 -14.37
C LEU A 4 -20.46 -2.65 -14.42
N SER A 5 -19.97 -3.64 -15.15
CA SER A 5 -20.56 -4.98 -15.17
C SER A 5 -20.31 -5.71 -13.84
N PRO A 6 -21.11 -6.74 -13.49
CA PRO A 6 -20.87 -7.54 -12.28
C PRO A 6 -19.46 -8.13 -12.21
N ALA A 7 -18.88 -8.51 -13.34
CA ALA A 7 -17.50 -9.01 -13.41
C ALA A 7 -16.48 -7.92 -13.09
N GLN A 8 -16.69 -6.69 -13.59
CA GLN A 8 -15.83 -5.55 -13.28
C GLN A 8 -15.92 -5.16 -11.80
N HIS A 9 -17.11 -5.22 -11.19
CA HIS A 9 -17.29 -5.01 -9.75
C HIS A 9 -16.49 -6.04 -8.93
N ARG A 10 -16.58 -7.33 -9.26
CA ARG A 10 -15.81 -8.38 -8.57
C ARG A 10 -14.31 -8.14 -8.69
N ARG A 11 -13.83 -7.80 -9.89
CA ARG A 11 -12.42 -7.55 -10.12
C ARG A 11 -11.89 -6.35 -9.33
N LEU A 12 -12.69 -5.27 -9.25
CA LEU A 12 -12.34 -4.11 -8.44
C LEU A 12 -12.27 -4.49 -6.94
N ASP A 13 -13.25 -5.25 -6.47
CA ASP A 13 -13.31 -5.73 -5.09
C ASP A 13 -12.09 -6.60 -4.70
N GLU A 14 -11.61 -7.45 -5.61
CA GLU A 14 -10.37 -8.22 -5.45
C GLU A 14 -9.16 -7.30 -5.32
N ILE A 15 -9.00 -6.33 -6.23
CA ILE A 15 -7.88 -5.39 -6.23
C ILE A 15 -7.85 -4.58 -4.93
N LEU A 16 -9.02 -4.11 -4.45
CA LEU A 16 -9.12 -3.39 -3.17
C LEU A 16 -8.78 -4.30 -1.99
N GLY A 17 -9.19 -5.57 -2.04
CA GLY A 17 -8.82 -6.60 -1.06
C GLY A 17 -7.31 -6.80 -0.99
N TRP A 18 -6.68 -7.12 -2.12
CA TRP A 18 -5.24 -7.32 -2.21
C TRP A 18 -4.45 -6.08 -1.80
N SER A 19 -4.95 -4.89 -2.14
CA SER A 19 -4.34 -3.63 -1.70
C SER A 19 -4.36 -3.47 -0.17
N ALA A 20 -5.47 -3.83 0.48
CA ALA A 20 -5.58 -3.79 1.93
C ALA A 20 -4.66 -4.84 2.60
N GLU A 21 -4.58 -6.03 2.03
CA GLU A 21 -3.71 -7.12 2.49
C GLU A 21 -2.23 -6.75 2.37
N MET A 22 -1.81 -6.18 1.23
CA MET A 22 -0.45 -5.69 1.04
C MET A 22 -0.10 -4.62 2.08
N TYR A 23 -1.00 -3.65 2.31
CA TYR A 23 -0.81 -2.63 3.34
C TYR A 23 -0.64 -3.27 4.73
N ASN A 24 -1.47 -4.26 5.06
CA ASN A 24 -1.40 -4.95 6.34
C ASN A 24 -0.12 -5.77 6.49
N ALA A 25 0.37 -6.41 5.42
CA ALA A 25 1.63 -7.14 5.43
C ALA A 25 2.82 -6.20 5.69
N CYS A 26 2.86 -5.04 5.04
CA CYS A 26 3.87 -4.01 5.33
C CYS A 26 3.76 -3.52 6.79
N LEU A 27 2.53 -3.32 7.28
CA LEU A 27 2.28 -2.86 8.65
C LEU A 27 2.69 -3.90 9.70
N GLU A 28 2.41 -5.18 9.47
CA GLU A 28 2.79 -6.28 10.36
C GLU A 28 4.31 -6.40 10.44
N SER A 29 4.99 -6.47 9.30
CA SER A 29 6.46 -6.53 9.23
C SER A 29 7.10 -5.36 9.99
N TRP A 30 6.64 -4.13 9.75
CA TRP A 30 7.16 -2.96 10.45
C TRP A 30 6.82 -2.98 11.96
N LYS A 31 5.61 -3.40 12.35
CA LYS A 31 5.21 -3.51 13.76
C LYS A 31 6.08 -4.49 14.51
N GLY A 32 6.36 -5.66 13.93
CA GLY A 32 7.25 -6.66 14.49
C GLY A 32 8.67 -6.12 14.71
N SER A 33 9.26 -5.51 13.67
CA SER A 33 10.58 -4.89 13.78
C SER A 33 10.64 -3.78 14.83
N TYR A 34 9.59 -2.94 14.92
CA TYR A 34 9.49 -1.87 15.91
C TYR A 34 9.36 -2.41 17.34
N ALA A 35 8.50 -3.41 17.56
CA ALA A 35 8.30 -4.03 18.86
C ALA A 35 9.58 -4.70 19.37
N TRP A 36 10.22 -5.52 18.52
CA TRP A 36 11.50 -6.17 18.84
C TRP A 36 12.56 -5.15 19.27
N TRP A 37 12.70 -4.04 18.53
CA TRP A 37 13.69 -3.01 18.87
C TRP A 37 13.39 -2.33 20.21
N ARG A 38 12.12 -2.03 20.51
CA ARG A 38 11.72 -1.42 21.79
C ARG A 38 11.99 -2.34 22.98
N GLU A 39 11.77 -3.64 22.82
CA GLU A 39 12.04 -4.64 23.84
C GLU A 39 13.55 -4.77 24.11
N HIS A 40 14.38 -4.78 23.06
CA HIS A 40 15.82 -4.99 23.17
C HIS A 40 16.61 -3.70 23.47
N ASN A 41 15.95 -2.54 23.51
CA ASN A 41 16.57 -1.24 23.82
C ASN A 41 15.74 -0.51 24.90
N PRO A 42 15.60 -1.10 26.10
CA PRO A 42 14.85 -0.47 27.18
C PRO A 42 15.55 0.82 27.63
N GLY A 43 14.78 1.85 27.96
CA GLY A 43 15.31 3.13 28.47
C GLY A 43 16.05 4.00 27.44
N VAL A 44 16.24 3.52 26.21
CA VAL A 44 16.84 4.31 25.13
C VAL A 44 15.79 5.28 24.57
N ASP A 45 16.00 6.58 24.77
CA ASP A 45 15.24 7.67 24.15
C ASP A 45 15.78 8.04 22.76
N ALA A 46 16.26 7.03 22.01
CA ALA A 46 16.67 7.19 20.63
C ALA A 46 15.48 6.93 19.70
N LYS A 47 15.56 7.48 18.48
CA LYS A 47 14.60 7.15 17.42
C LYS A 47 14.82 5.72 16.93
N PHE A 48 13.73 5.05 16.56
CA PHE A 48 13.83 3.74 15.89
C PHE A 48 14.75 3.87 14.66
N PRO A 49 15.79 3.03 14.54
CA PRO A 49 16.83 3.19 13.52
C PRO A 49 16.27 3.16 12.09
N ARG A 50 16.81 4.01 11.21
CA ARG A 50 16.36 4.13 9.81
C ARG A 50 16.76 2.92 8.96
N ASP A 51 17.91 2.33 9.24
CA ASP A 51 18.44 1.11 8.62
C ASP A 51 17.57 -0.13 8.90
N ARG A 52 16.90 -0.16 10.05
CA ARG A 52 15.91 -1.20 10.39
C ARG A 52 14.53 -0.95 9.76
N ASN A 53 14.40 0.13 8.99
CA ASN A 53 13.17 0.53 8.32
C ASN A 53 13.36 0.43 6.81
N LEU A 54 12.67 -0.51 6.16
CA LEU A 54 12.68 -0.56 4.70
C LEU A 54 12.19 0.78 4.15
N SER A 55 12.99 1.42 3.29
CA SER A 55 12.58 2.65 2.64
C SER A 55 11.42 2.37 1.69
N ARG A 56 10.71 3.42 1.28
CA ARG A 56 9.69 3.32 0.22
C ARG A 56 10.26 2.66 -1.05
N TYR A 57 11.52 2.94 -1.40
CA TYR A 57 12.18 2.37 -2.57
C TYR A 57 12.50 0.88 -2.37
N ASP A 58 12.94 0.49 -1.17
CA ASP A 58 13.21 -0.92 -0.85
C ASP A 58 11.92 -1.75 -0.95
N LEU A 59 10.82 -1.24 -0.39
CA LEU A 59 9.51 -1.89 -0.49
C LEU A 59 9.04 -2.02 -1.95
N MET A 60 9.31 -1.01 -2.79
CA MET A 60 8.98 -1.08 -4.23
C MET A 60 9.82 -2.13 -4.96
N ARG A 61 11.11 -2.26 -4.61
CA ARG A 61 12.00 -3.28 -5.16
C ARG A 61 11.55 -4.68 -4.75
N MET A 62 11.28 -4.88 -3.46
CA MET A 62 10.77 -6.15 -2.92
C MET A 62 9.44 -6.53 -3.57
N PHE A 63 8.51 -5.59 -3.72
CA PHE A 63 7.26 -5.85 -4.40
C PHE A 63 7.48 -6.30 -5.86
N THR A 64 8.44 -5.69 -6.56
CA THR A 64 8.77 -6.11 -7.93
C THR A 64 9.31 -7.55 -7.96
N GLN A 65 10.11 -7.96 -6.99
CA GLN A 65 10.63 -9.33 -6.87
C GLN A 65 9.50 -10.32 -6.55
N VAL A 66 8.70 -10.05 -5.52
CA VAL A 66 7.60 -10.92 -5.08
C VAL A 66 6.56 -11.12 -6.19
N ARG A 67 6.32 -10.11 -7.04
CA ARG A 67 5.45 -10.26 -8.22
C ARG A 67 5.96 -11.25 -9.26
N GLY A 68 7.27 -11.55 -9.28
CA GLY A 68 7.84 -12.58 -10.13
C GLY A 68 7.76 -13.99 -9.53
N GLU A 69 7.41 -14.09 -8.25
CA GLU A 69 7.44 -15.34 -7.48
C GLU A 69 6.04 -15.82 -7.08
N ASP A 70 5.07 -14.91 -6.95
CA ASP A 70 3.71 -15.20 -6.47
C ASP A 70 2.66 -14.60 -7.40
N ASP A 71 1.86 -15.49 -8.02
CA ASP A 71 0.79 -15.17 -8.96
C ASP A 71 -0.27 -14.22 -8.38
N ARG A 72 -0.52 -14.27 -7.06
CA ARG A 72 -1.45 -13.35 -6.40
C ARG A 72 -0.96 -11.92 -6.52
N TRP A 73 0.33 -11.69 -6.27
CA TRP A 73 0.92 -10.36 -6.37
C TRP A 73 1.16 -9.96 -7.83
N ALA A 74 1.48 -10.93 -8.70
CA ALA A 74 1.57 -10.70 -10.14
C ALA A 74 0.27 -10.10 -10.72
N GLY A 75 -0.87 -10.57 -10.22
CA GLY A 75 -2.21 -10.10 -10.58
C GLY A 75 -2.56 -8.67 -10.13
N LEU A 76 -1.74 -8.04 -9.27
CA LEU A 76 -1.89 -6.63 -8.89
C LEU A 76 -1.05 -5.74 -9.81
N ASP A 77 -1.68 -4.70 -10.38
CA ASP A 77 -0.98 -3.72 -11.21
C ASP A 77 0.15 -3.03 -10.41
N THR A 78 1.31 -2.87 -11.05
CA THR A 78 2.50 -2.33 -10.41
C THR A 78 2.27 -0.92 -9.85
N LYS A 79 1.52 -0.06 -10.55
CA LYS A 79 1.26 1.32 -10.11
C LYS A 79 0.31 1.33 -8.92
N VAL A 80 -0.68 0.43 -8.91
CA VAL A 80 -1.57 0.24 -7.75
C VAL A 80 -0.79 -0.20 -6.52
N GLY A 81 0.07 -1.21 -6.64
CA GLY A 81 0.92 -1.66 -5.54
C GLY A 81 1.88 -0.56 -5.03
N ARG A 82 2.46 0.23 -5.95
CA ARG A 82 3.25 1.42 -5.58
C ARG A 82 2.40 2.45 -4.80
N GLY A 83 1.13 2.62 -5.15
CA GLY A 83 0.20 3.47 -4.41
C GLY A 83 -0.05 2.98 -2.98
N VAL A 84 -0.20 1.67 -2.79
CA VAL A 84 -0.30 1.05 -1.46
C VAL A 84 0.94 1.35 -0.62
N ILE A 85 2.13 1.16 -1.19
CA ILE A 85 3.41 1.45 -0.51
C ILE A 85 3.52 2.94 -0.14
N CYS A 86 3.14 3.86 -1.03
CA CYS A 86 3.10 5.29 -0.72
C CYS A 86 2.16 5.60 0.45
N ARG A 87 0.99 4.97 0.50
CA ARG A 87 0.04 5.14 1.61
C ARG A 87 0.59 4.57 2.92
N PHE A 88 1.26 3.42 2.88
CA PHE A 88 1.98 2.87 4.02
C PHE A 88 3.07 3.83 4.53
N ASP A 89 3.92 4.34 3.63
CA ASP A 89 5.02 5.24 4.00
C ASP A 89 4.51 6.54 4.66
N ARG A 90 3.43 7.14 4.15
CA ARG A 90 2.77 8.29 4.79
C ARG A 90 2.21 7.94 6.17
N THR A 91 1.64 6.75 6.34
CA THR A 91 1.13 6.29 7.63
C THR A 91 2.26 6.19 8.65
N ARG A 92 3.38 5.58 8.24
CA ARG A 92 4.58 5.44 9.08
C ARG A 92 5.17 6.80 9.44
N LYS A 93 5.31 7.71 8.47
CA LYS A 93 5.77 9.08 8.72
C LYS A 93 4.89 9.78 9.76
N ALA A 94 3.57 9.74 9.58
CA ALA A 94 2.63 10.36 10.52
C ALA A 94 2.70 9.74 11.93
N PHE A 95 3.02 8.45 12.06
CA PHE A 95 3.26 7.83 13.37
C PHE A 95 4.49 8.43 14.05
N TYR A 96 5.63 8.50 13.36
CA TYR A 96 6.84 9.09 13.93
C TYR A 96 6.70 10.58 14.23
N ASP A 97 5.98 11.33 13.40
CA ASP A 97 5.66 12.74 13.67
C ASP A 97 4.87 12.89 14.98
N ARG A 98 3.94 11.97 15.30
CA ARG A 98 3.25 11.95 16.60
C ARG A 98 4.17 11.58 17.75
N CYS A 99 5.03 10.58 17.59
CA CYS A 99 6.01 10.21 18.62
C CYS A 99 6.93 11.39 18.97
N ASN A 100 7.33 12.19 17.98
CA ASN A 100 8.21 13.34 18.19
C ASN A 100 7.51 14.56 18.82
N THR A 101 6.17 14.63 18.79
CA THR A 101 5.40 15.78 19.28
C THR A 101 4.78 15.55 20.66
N ALA A 102 5.29 14.57 21.42
CA ALA A 102 4.81 14.16 22.75
C ALA A 102 3.30 13.84 22.82
N ARG A 103 2.64 13.59 21.67
CA ARG A 103 1.26 13.12 21.62
C ARG A 103 1.24 11.60 21.80
N LYS A 104 0.24 11.07 22.52
CA LYS A 104 0.03 9.63 22.65
C LYS A 104 -0.16 9.00 21.26
N ALA A 105 0.91 8.42 20.72
CA ALA A 105 0.94 7.89 19.37
C ALA A 105 0.42 6.45 19.38
N GLY A 106 -0.87 6.27 19.11
CA GLY A 106 -1.38 4.94 18.76
C GLY A 106 -0.71 4.42 17.48
N PHE A 107 -0.28 3.16 17.51
CA PHE A 107 0.23 2.48 16.31
C PHE A 107 -0.86 2.41 15.24
N PRO A 108 -0.53 2.52 13.94
CA PRO A 108 -1.53 2.41 12.89
C PRO A 108 -2.26 1.06 12.93
N ARG A 109 -3.53 1.05 12.52
CA ARG A 109 -4.38 -0.14 12.55
C ARG A 109 -4.41 -0.81 11.19
N PHE A 110 -4.53 -2.15 11.20
CA PHE A 110 -4.86 -2.93 10.02
C PHE A 110 -6.16 -2.45 9.37
N LYS A 111 -6.24 -2.62 8.06
CA LYS A 111 -7.39 -2.26 7.23
C LYS A 111 -8.07 -3.53 6.75
N SER A 112 -9.35 -3.67 7.06
CA SER A 112 -10.17 -4.65 6.36
C SER A 112 -10.45 -4.18 4.93
N ARG A 113 -10.81 -5.12 4.04
CA ARG A 113 -11.21 -4.81 2.65
C ARG A 113 -12.26 -3.69 2.58
N ARG A 114 -13.29 -3.75 3.45
CA ARG A 114 -14.35 -2.73 3.53
C ARG A 114 -13.86 -1.33 3.92
N ARG A 115 -12.67 -1.23 4.53
CA ARG A 115 -12.03 0.03 4.92
C ARG A 115 -10.99 0.52 3.91
N TRP A 116 -10.96 -0.08 2.72
CA TRP A 116 -10.12 0.31 1.61
C TRP A 116 -10.96 0.71 0.38
N PRO A 117 -11.59 1.91 0.38
CA PRO A 117 -12.55 2.30 -0.65
C PRO A 117 -11.90 2.85 -1.93
N SER A 118 -10.58 2.98 -1.99
CA SER A 118 -9.90 3.67 -3.08
C SER A 118 -8.57 3.05 -3.48
N ILE A 119 -8.31 3.09 -4.77
CA ILE A 119 -7.01 2.81 -5.39
C ILE A 119 -6.25 4.13 -5.52
N GLU A 120 -4.95 4.08 -5.28
CA GLU A 120 -4.05 5.20 -5.50
C GLU A 120 -3.06 4.85 -6.61
N ILE A 121 -2.90 5.75 -7.57
CA ILE A 121 -1.96 5.60 -8.68
C ILE A 121 -0.97 6.76 -8.57
N PRO A 122 0.26 6.53 -8.07
CA PRO A 122 1.27 7.57 -7.98
C PRO A 122 1.59 8.14 -9.37
N ASN A 123 1.78 9.46 -9.44
CA ASN A 123 2.07 10.19 -10.69
C ASN A 123 1.00 10.03 -11.78
N ALA A 124 -0.26 9.77 -11.39
CA ALA A 124 -1.37 9.85 -12.32
C ALA A 124 -1.54 11.30 -12.81
N SER A 125 -1.60 11.47 -14.12
CA SER A 125 -1.99 12.73 -14.77
C SER A 125 -3.38 12.59 -15.39
N ALA A 126 -4.09 13.70 -15.57
CA ALA A 126 -5.39 13.71 -16.25
C ALA A 126 -5.31 13.06 -17.64
N SER A 127 -4.17 13.18 -18.33
CA SER A 127 -3.92 12.53 -19.62
C SER A 127 -3.84 11.00 -19.59
N MET A 128 -3.71 10.39 -18.40
CA MET A 128 -3.77 8.93 -18.22
C MET A 128 -5.20 8.42 -18.02
N VAL A 129 -6.14 9.31 -17.70
CA VAL A 129 -7.57 8.96 -17.56
C VAL A 129 -8.21 9.19 -18.92
N ARG A 130 -8.52 8.10 -19.63
CA ARG A 130 -9.24 8.15 -20.90
C ARG A 130 -10.63 7.59 -20.72
N ALA A 131 -11.63 8.26 -21.29
CA ALA A 131 -12.95 7.66 -21.36
C ALA A 131 -12.89 6.39 -22.22
N PRO A 132 -13.69 5.35 -21.91
CA PRO A 132 -13.85 4.22 -22.82
C PRO A 132 -14.21 4.72 -24.23
N GLY A 133 -13.34 4.45 -25.21
CA GLY A 133 -13.53 4.87 -26.61
C GLY A 133 -12.67 6.04 -27.08
N GLU A 134 -12.05 6.80 -26.19
CA GLU A 134 -11.13 7.87 -26.59
C GLU A 134 -9.73 7.31 -26.88
N GLY A 135 -9.37 7.21 -28.16
CA GLY A 135 -8.02 6.84 -28.61
C GLY A 135 -7.90 5.53 -29.40
N GLY A 136 -8.99 5.01 -29.96
CA GLY A 136 -8.92 4.06 -31.08
C GLY A 136 -8.48 2.62 -30.77
N ARG A 137 -8.52 2.16 -29.51
CA ARG A 137 -8.40 0.73 -29.18
C ARG A 137 -9.43 0.31 -28.14
N TRP A 138 -10.52 -0.27 -28.62
CA TRP A 138 -11.54 -0.90 -27.79
C TRP A 138 -11.07 -2.31 -27.39
N TRP A 139 -10.92 -2.56 -26.09
CA TRP A 139 -10.81 -3.93 -25.59
C TRP A 139 -12.23 -4.52 -25.50
N ARG A 140 -12.52 -5.54 -26.31
CA ARG A 140 -13.63 -6.46 -26.04
C ARG A 140 -13.26 -7.25 -24.79
N LEU A 141 -14.07 -7.11 -23.73
CA LEU A 141 -14.14 -8.15 -22.71
C LEU A 141 -14.79 -9.36 -23.37
N ARG A 142 -14.00 -10.39 -23.66
CA ARG A 142 -14.51 -11.75 -23.85
C ARG A 142 -14.66 -12.39 -22.48
#